data_AF-A0A7Y0S1Z2-F1
#
_entry.id   AF-A0A7Y0S1Z2-F1
#
_cell.length_a   1.000
_cell.length_b   1.000
_cell.length_c   1.000
_cell.angle_alpha   90.00
_cell.angle_beta   90.00
_cell.angle_gamma   90.00
#
_symmetry.space_group_name_H-M   'P 1'
#
loop_
_entity.id
_entity.type
_entity.pdbx_description
1 polymer ?
#
loop_
_entity_poly.entity_id
_entity_poly.type
_entity_poly.pdbx_seq_one_letter_code
_entity_poly.pdbx_strand_id
1 'polypeptide(L)'
;NDFRGAAIDMPAGPSEVLVIADETADADFIAADLLSQAEHGPDSQVVLVTPSPVIADQVTDAVQRQLKELSRADIAEKALASSLII
;
A
#
# COMPACT_ATOMS: atom_id res chain seq x y z
N ASN A 1 -2.87 -11.61 -33.64
CA ASN A 1 -4.23 -11.08 -33.40
C ASN A 1 -5.23 -12.10 -33.90
N ASP A 2 -5.79 -12.89 -32.99
CA ASP A 2 -6.91 -13.77 -33.32
C ASP A 2 -8.15 -12.90 -33.57
N PHE A 3 -8.58 -12.86 -34.83
CA PHE A 3 -9.71 -12.05 -35.30
C PHE A 3 -11.07 -12.59 -34.81
N ARG A 4 -11.09 -13.70 -34.07
CA ARG A 4 -12.27 -14.33 -33.44
C ARG A 4 -12.14 -14.47 -31.91
N GLY A 5 -11.09 -13.94 -31.31
CA GLY A 5 -10.84 -14.03 -29.88
C GLY A 5 -11.83 -13.19 -29.07
N ALA A 6 -12.17 -13.65 -27.85
CA ALA A 6 -12.98 -12.88 -26.92
C ALA A 6 -12.31 -11.54 -26.60
N ALA A 7 -13.11 -10.47 -26.52
CA ALA A 7 -12.62 -9.17 -26.09
C ALA A 7 -12.10 -9.28 -24.64
N ILE A 8 -10.92 -8.69 -24.39
CA ILE A 8 -10.41 -8.48 -23.04
C ILE A 8 -10.83 -7.10 -22.56
N ASP A 9 -11.06 -6.96 -21.26
CA ASP A 9 -11.56 -5.70 -20.68
C ASP A 9 -10.45 -4.64 -20.64
N MET A 10 -9.34 -4.95 -19.96
CA MET A 10 -8.15 -4.11 -19.88
C MET A 10 -6.90 -4.95 -19.59
N PRO A 11 -5.70 -4.48 -19.98
CA PRO A 11 -4.45 -5.10 -19.52
C PRO A 11 -4.33 -4.98 -17.99
N ALA A 12 -3.95 -6.07 -17.33
CA ALA A 12 -3.69 -6.06 -15.88
C ALA A 12 -2.35 -5.37 -15.57
N GLY A 13 -2.30 -4.66 -14.45
CA GLY A 13 -1.10 -4.04 -13.88
C GLY A 13 -1.01 -4.31 -12.38
N PRO A 14 0.10 -3.90 -11.74
CA PRO A 14 0.24 -4.01 -10.29
C PRO A 14 -0.87 -3.22 -9.58
N SER A 15 -1.24 -3.67 -8.39
CA SER A 15 -2.26 -3.00 -7.59
C SER A 15 -1.63 -1.81 -6.84
N GLU A 16 -2.31 -0.66 -6.81
CA GLU A 16 -1.76 0.58 -6.26
C GLU A 16 -2.73 1.22 -5.24
N VAL A 17 -2.22 1.88 -4.20
CA VAL A 17 -3.01 2.75 -3.30
C VAL A 17 -2.21 4.00 -2.93
N LEU A 18 -2.89 5.14 -2.86
CA LEU A 18 -2.33 6.40 -2.39
C LEU A 18 -3.24 7.00 -1.33
N VAL A 19 -2.70 7.23 -0.13
CA VAL A 19 -3.37 7.87 1.00
C VAL A 19 -2.86 9.29 1.14
N ILE A 20 -3.78 10.26 1.24
CA ILE A 20 -3.46 11.65 1.55
C ILE A 20 -4.02 11.94 2.93
N ALA A 21 -3.16 12.33 3.87
CA ALA A 21 -3.53 12.52 5.26
C ALA A 21 -2.94 13.81 5.84
N ASP A 22 -3.72 14.53 6.65
CA ASP A 22 -3.26 15.67 7.44
C ASP A 22 -2.91 15.25 8.87
N GLU A 23 -2.49 16.21 9.69
CA GLU A 23 -2.11 16.02 11.10
C GLU A 23 -3.23 15.51 12.03
N THR A 24 -4.48 15.50 11.58
CA THR A 24 -5.62 15.04 12.39
C THR A 24 -5.96 13.57 12.15
N ALA A 25 -5.34 12.95 11.14
CA ALA A 25 -5.59 11.57 10.77
C ALA A 25 -5.02 10.57 11.78
N ASP A 26 -5.67 9.41 11.87
CA ASP A 26 -5.22 8.31 12.72
C ASP A 26 -4.17 7.48 11.98
N ALA A 27 -2.94 7.48 12.51
CA ALA A 27 -1.82 6.75 11.93
C ALA A 27 -2.03 5.24 11.88
N ASP A 28 -2.77 4.65 12.83
CA ASP A 28 -3.05 3.21 12.82
C ASP A 28 -4.02 2.84 11.68
N PHE A 29 -4.96 3.72 11.36
CA PHE A 29 -5.88 3.50 10.23
C PHE A 29 -5.17 3.65 8.89
N ILE A 30 -4.32 4.67 8.74
CA ILE A 30 -3.52 4.84 7.54
C ILE A 30 -2.61 3.61 7.32
N ALA A 31 -1.93 3.15 8.36
CA ALA A 31 -1.08 1.97 8.29
C ALA A 31 -1.87 0.72 7.87
N ALA A 32 -3.07 0.53 8.42
CA ALA A 32 -3.94 -0.58 8.06
C ALA A 32 -4.36 -0.54 6.59
N ASP A 33 -4.74 0.64 6.07
CA ASP A 33 -5.11 0.82 4.67
C ASP A 33 -3.92 0.52 3.73
N LEU A 34 -2.73 1.05 4.04
CA LEU A 34 -1.52 0.76 3.28
C LEU A 34 -1.18 -0.74 3.30
N LEU A 35 -1.24 -1.37 4.46
CA LEU A 35 -0.94 -2.79 4.61
C LEU A 35 -1.96 -3.69 3.90
N SER A 36 -3.25 -3.30 3.89
CA SER A 36 -4.31 -4.05 3.19
C SER A 36 -4.04 -4.18 1.70
N GLN A 37 -3.42 -3.16 1.08
CA GLN A 37 -3.01 -3.22 -0.32
C GLN A 37 -1.67 -3.96 -0.48
N ALA A 38 -0.71 -3.70 0.42
CA ALA A 38 0.60 -4.34 0.37
C ALA A 38 0.52 -5.88 0.46
N GLU A 39 -0.46 -6.42 1.20
CA GLU A 39 -0.62 -7.88 1.31
C GLU A 39 -1.24 -8.54 0.05
N HIS A 40 -1.81 -7.76 -0.87
CA HIS A 40 -2.49 -8.29 -2.05
C HIS A 40 -1.50 -9.02 -2.98
N GLY A 41 -0.34 -8.41 -3.22
CA GLY A 41 0.74 -8.96 -4.05
C GLY A 41 2.08 -8.26 -3.84
N PRO A 42 3.21 -8.94 -4.10
CA PRO A 42 4.55 -8.40 -3.85
C PRO A 42 4.94 -7.24 -4.79
N ASP A 43 4.19 -7.07 -5.89
CA ASP A 43 4.31 -5.98 -6.84
C ASP A 43 3.40 -4.79 -6.51
N SER A 44 2.61 -4.87 -5.43
CA SER A 44 1.73 -3.78 -5.03
C SER A 44 2.53 -2.54 -4.63
N GLN A 45 2.01 -1.36 -4.95
CA GLN A 45 2.59 -0.09 -4.55
C GLN A 45 1.67 0.64 -3.59
N VAL A 46 2.23 1.12 -2.50
CA VAL A 46 1.50 1.91 -1.51
C VAL A 46 2.22 3.23 -1.27
N VAL A 47 1.47 4.33 -1.23
CA VAL A 47 2.02 5.68 -1.09
C VAL A 47 1.26 6.46 -0.02
N LEU A 48 1.98 7.12 0.88
CA LEU A 48 1.43 8.13 1.78
C LEU A 48 1.93 9.50 1.36
N VAL A 49 1.02 10.48 1.29
CA VAL A 49 1.34 11.90 1.11
C VAL A 49 0.78 12.68 2.31
N THR A 50 1.66 13.37 3.04
CA THR A 50 1.24 14.18 4.19
C THR A 50 2.08 15.45 4.35
N PRO A 51 1.48 16.59 4.70
CA PRO A 51 2.25 17.79 5.05
C PRO A 51 2.89 17.68 6.45
N SER A 52 2.52 16.68 7.25
CA SER A 52 2.95 16.53 8.64
C SER A 52 4.02 15.45 8.78
N PRO A 53 5.29 15.80 9.08
CA PRO A 53 6.32 14.80 9.33
C PRO A 53 6.01 13.92 10.55
N VAL A 54 5.24 14.45 11.51
CA VAL A 54 4.81 13.68 12.69
C VAL A 54 3.90 12.53 12.29
N ILE A 55 2.98 12.75 11.34
CA ILE A 55 2.11 11.69 10.82
C ILE A 55 2.94 10.67 10.05
N ALA A 56 3.89 11.11 9.22
CA ALA A 56 4.78 10.21 8.49
C ALA A 56 5.55 9.26 9.43
N ASP A 57 6.12 9.78 10.51
CA ASP A 57 6.83 8.99 11.53
C ASP A 57 5.87 8.02 12.23
N GLN A 58 4.70 8.50 12.68
CA GLN A 58 3.71 7.68 13.39
C GLN A 58 3.16 6.55 12.51
N VAL A 59 2.90 6.82 11.22
CA VAL A 59 2.45 5.80 10.27
C VAL A 59 3.56 4.78 10.05
N THR A 60 4.81 5.21 9.92
CA THR A 60 5.95 4.28 9.75
C THR A 60 6.04 3.31 10.94
N ASP A 61 5.92 3.82 12.17
CA ASP A 61 5.92 2.99 13.37
C ASP A 61 4.71 2.05 13.44
N ALA A 62 3.52 2.54 13.06
CA ALA A 62 2.30 1.74 13.00
C ALA A 62 2.39 0.61 11.96
N VAL A 63 2.92 0.90 10.76
CA VAL A 63 3.18 -0.09 9.71
C VAL A 63 4.11 -1.18 10.24
N GLN A 64 5.23 -0.82 10.88
CA GLN A 64 6.19 -1.78 11.42
C GLN A 64 5.60 -2.66 12.54
N ARG A 65 4.69 -2.12 13.36
CA ARG A 65 3.96 -2.90 14.35
C ARG A 65 2.99 -3.87 13.68
N GLN A 66 2.08 -3.34 12.86
CA GLN A 66 0.99 -4.11 12.27
C GLN A 66 1.51 -5.17 11.29
N LEU A 67 2.59 -4.89 10.56
CA LEU A 67 3.26 -5.85 9.66
C LEU A 67 3.64 -7.15 10.38
N LYS A 68 4.07 -7.09 11.64
CA LYS A 68 4.46 -8.27 12.44
C LYS A 68 3.29 -9.16 12.80
N GLU A 69 2.06 -8.64 12.72
CA GLU A 69 0.84 -9.37 13.05
C GLU A 69 0.18 -9.99 11.81
N LEU A 70 0.61 -9.61 10.60
CA LEU A 70 0.04 -10.11 9.35
C LEU A 70 0.46 -11.55 9.05
N SER A 71 -0.52 -12.38 8.70
CA SER A 71 -0.28 -13.74 8.21
C SER A 71 0.53 -13.80 6.90
N ARG A 72 0.49 -12.71 6.11
CA ARG A 72 1.18 -12.55 4.82
C ARG A 72 2.29 -11.49 4.87
N ALA A 73 2.92 -11.30 6.03
CA ALA A 73 3.96 -10.29 6.25
C ALA A 73 5.07 -10.30 5.19
N ASP A 74 5.56 -11.48 4.78
CA ASP A 74 6.62 -11.61 3.76
C ASP A 74 6.24 -11.01 2.39
N ILE A 75 4.95 -10.97 2.05
CA ILE A 75 4.46 -10.38 0.80
C ILE A 75 4.34 -8.87 0.97
N ALA A 76 3.73 -8.43 2.07
CA ALA A 76 3.59 -7.02 2.39
C ALA A 76 4.96 -6.33 2.53
N GLU A 77 5.96 -6.98 3.12
CA GLU A 77 7.33 -6.44 3.24
C GLU A 77 7.98 -6.19 1.88
N LYS A 78 7.75 -7.07 0.90
CA LYS A 78 8.26 -6.89 -0.47
C LYS A 78 7.60 -5.71 -1.19
N ALA A 79 6.29 -5.57 -1.03
CA ALA A 79 5.56 -4.41 -1.55
C ALA A 79 6.01 -3.11 -0.88
N LEU A 80 6.20 -3.13 0.45
CA LEU A 80 6.68 -1.99 1.24
C LEU A 80 8.09 -1.53 0.83
N ALA A 81 8.97 -2.43 0.38
CA ALA A 81 10.28 -2.05 -0.14
C ALA A 81 10.22 -1.16 -1.40
N SER A 82 9.09 -1.16 -2.12
CA SER A 82 8.83 -0.32 -3.29
C SER A 82 7.89 0.86 -3.00
N SER A 83 7.57 1.10 -1.73
CA SER A 83 6.58 2.09 -1.29
C SER A 83 7.20 3.44 -0.95
N LEU A 84 6.42 4.52 -1.03
CA LEU A 84 6.88 5.88 -0.79
C LEU A 84 6.06 6.59 0.30
N ILE A 85 6.74 7.31 1.19
CA ILE A 85 6.13 8.26 2.12
C ILE A 85 6.68 9.65 1.77
N ILE A 86 5.79 10.58 1.45
CA ILE A 86 6.10 11.92 0.91
C ILE A 86 5.55 13.00 1.83
#